data_AF-A0A2V2MZ28-F1
#
_entry.id   AF-A0A2V2MZ28-F1
#
_cell.length_a   1.000
_cell.length_b   1.000
_cell.length_c   1.000
_cell.angle_alpha   90.00
_cell.angle_beta   90.00
_cell.angle_gamma   90.00
#
_symmetry.space_group_name_H-M   'P 1'
#
loop_
_entity.id
_entity.type
_entity.pdbx_description
1 polymer ?
#
loop_
_entity_poly.entity_id
_entity_poly.type
_entity_poly.pdbx_seq_one_letter_code
_entity_poly.pdbx_strand_id
1 'polypeptide(L)'
;MAIGYLFFTVIAGVIFTRFFCASCPIKDTCVHILPGYIARIWKETPGPYTPGKLLISGFLFVIIFLPALPALITSPMLLLIFLVCIVLAAVISVLFLCPGCGNRFCPFRKEG
;
A
#
# COMPACT_ATOMS: atom_id res chain seq x y z
N MET A 1 23.13 6.78 -2.83
CA MET A 1 22.15 5.74 -3.21
C MET A 1 21.08 5.54 -2.14
N ALA A 2 21.42 5.21 -0.88
CA ALA A 2 20.44 4.91 0.17
C ALA A 2 19.48 6.08 0.53
N ILE A 3 20.00 7.31 0.67
CA ILE A 3 19.18 8.49 1.02
C ILE A 3 18.14 8.79 -0.06
N GLY A 4 18.54 8.73 -1.33
CA GLY A 4 17.64 8.95 -2.46
C GLY A 4 16.51 7.92 -2.47
N TYR A 5 16.84 6.64 -2.32
CA TYR A 5 15.82 5.58 -2.23
C TYR A 5 14.86 5.80 -1.07
N LEU A 6 15.36 6.07 0.14
CA LEU A 6 14.52 6.32 1.31
C LEU A 6 13.58 7.53 1.08
N PHE A 7 14.11 8.61 0.51
CA PHE A 7 13.33 9.80 0.19
C PHE A 7 12.21 9.49 -0.82
N PHE A 8 12.54 8.79 -1.91
CA PHE A 8 11.54 8.38 -2.91
C PHE A 8 10.50 7.44 -2.33
N THR A 9 10.88 6.48 -1.48
CA THR A 9 9.95 5.55 -0.84
C THR A 9 9.00 6.26 0.11
N VAL A 10 9.48 7.23 0.89
CA VAL A 10 8.63 8.04 1.77
C VAL A 10 7.63 8.85 0.94
N ILE A 11 8.10 9.54 -0.10
CA ILE A 11 7.22 10.31 -1.00
C ILE A 11 6.20 9.39 -1.66
N ALA A 12 6.64 8.25 -2.21
CA ALA A 12 5.75 7.29 -2.85
C ALA A 12 4.70 6.76 -1.86
N GLY A 13 5.08 6.48 -0.62
CA GLY A 13 4.16 6.08 0.45
C GLY A 13 3.13 7.17 0.77
N VAL A 14 3.55 8.42 0.90
CA VAL A 14 2.64 9.56 1.13
C VAL A 14 1.67 9.72 -0.04
N ILE A 15 2.15 9.68 -1.28
CA ILE A 15 1.32 9.75 -2.49
C ILE A 15 0.37 8.54 -2.55
N PHE A 16 0.82 7.34 -2.19
CA PHE A 16 -0.02 6.15 -2.13
C PHE A 16 -1.22 6.38 -1.19
N THR A 17 -1.00 7.01 -0.03
CA THR A 17 -2.12 7.35 0.87
C THR A 17 -3.12 8.31 0.24
N ARG A 18 -2.69 9.24 -0.63
CA ARG A 18 -3.57 10.18 -1.33
C ARG A 18 -4.47 9.48 -2.34
N PHE A 19 -3.93 8.54 -3.12
CA PHE A 19 -4.67 7.91 -4.22
C PHE A 19 -5.48 6.70 -3.76
N PHE A 20 -5.00 5.98 -2.73
CA PHE A 20 -5.66 4.79 -2.23
C PHE A 20 -6.38 5.01 -0.91
N CYS A 21 -5.67 5.42 0.14
CA CYS A 21 -6.21 5.46 1.49
C CYS A 21 -7.20 6.62 1.71
N ALA A 22 -7.02 7.77 1.04
CA ALA A 22 -7.86 8.95 1.23
C ALA A 22 -9.31 8.74 0.74
N SER A 23 -9.49 7.89 -0.28
CA SER A 23 -10.81 7.50 -0.80
C SER A 23 -11.52 6.44 0.06
N CYS A 24 -10.84 5.88 1.07
CA CYS A 24 -11.37 4.83 1.93
C CYS A 24 -12.34 5.41 2.99
N PRO A 25 -13.58 4.90 3.10
CA PRO A 25 -14.58 5.42 4.05
C PRO A 25 -14.28 5.07 5.51
N ILE A 26 -13.46 4.05 5.74
CA ILE A 26 -13.05 3.57 7.08
C ILE A 26 -11.65 4.07 7.48
N LYS A 27 -11.08 5.05 6.76
CA LYS A 27 -9.70 5.50 7.00
C LYS A 27 -9.43 5.93 8.45
N ASP A 28 -10.49 6.28 9.19
CA ASP A 28 -10.40 6.66 10.59
C ASP A 28 -10.26 5.50 11.57
N THR A 29 -10.73 4.30 11.20
CA THR A 29 -10.74 3.08 12.01
C THR A 29 -9.98 1.93 11.36
N CYS A 30 -9.21 2.22 10.31
CA CYS A 30 -8.47 1.20 9.57
C CYS A 30 -7.30 0.65 10.41
N VAL A 31 -7.04 -0.65 10.28
CA VAL A 31 -5.89 -1.34 10.88
C VAL A 31 -4.55 -0.77 10.40
N HIS A 32 -4.52 -0.13 9.23
CA HIS A 32 -3.37 0.63 8.76
C HIS A 32 -3.35 2.01 9.40
N ILE A 33 -3.01 2.05 10.70
CA ILE A 33 -3.08 3.26 11.55
C ILE A 33 -2.34 4.45 10.92
N LEU A 34 -1.05 4.27 10.59
CA LEU A 34 -0.23 5.35 10.05
C LEU A 34 -0.73 5.82 8.66
N PRO A 35 -0.97 4.94 7.67
CA PRO A 35 -1.60 5.35 6.41
C PRO A 35 -2.97 6.02 6.59
N GLY A 36 -3.77 5.56 7.55
CA GLY A 36 -5.07 6.15 7.90
C GLY A 36 -4.95 7.58 8.40
N TYR A 37 -3.98 7.87 9.29
CA TYR A 37 -3.72 9.23 9.77
C TYR A 37 -3.26 10.16 8.65
N ILE A 38 -2.36 9.71 7.78
CA ILE A 38 -1.93 10.51 6.62
C ILE A 38 -3.10 10.72 5.65
N ALA A 39 -3.95 9.71 5.46
CA ALA A 39 -5.12 9.79 4.59
C ALA A 39 -6.12 10.89 5.01
N ARG A 40 -6.20 11.23 6.30
CA ARG A 40 -7.05 12.30 6.83
C ARG A 40 -6.64 13.69 6.34
N ILE A 41 -5.34 13.90 6.09
CA ILE A 41 -4.80 15.20 5.66
C ILE A 41 -5.41 15.64 4.32
N TRP A 42 -5.71 14.69 3.45
CA TRP A 42 -6.13 14.95 2.07
C TRP A 42 -7.59 15.38 1.91
N LYS A 43 -8.41 15.33 2.99
CA LYS A 43 -9.83 15.72 3.00
C LYS A 43 -10.66 15.21 1.81
N GLU A 44 -10.30 14.05 1.25
CA GLU A 44 -11.01 13.47 0.12
C GLU A 44 -12.32 12.81 0.56
N THR A 45 -13.39 13.08 -0.19
CA THR A 45 -14.68 12.42 -0.04
C THR A 45 -14.56 10.93 -0.41
N PRO A 46 -14.92 10.00 0.48
CA PRO A 46 -14.86 8.57 0.18
C PRO A 46 -15.73 8.19 -1.02
N GLY A 47 -15.25 7.27 -1.85
CA GLY A 47 -15.95 6.84 -3.06
C GLY A 47 -15.29 5.65 -3.75
N PRO A 48 -15.90 5.16 -4.84
CA PRO A 48 -15.32 4.10 -5.66
C PRO A 48 -13.93 4.47 -6.18
N TYR A 49 -13.04 3.47 -6.26
CA TYR A 49 -11.72 3.64 -6.85
C TYR A 49 -11.84 3.71 -8.36
N THR A 50 -11.37 4.80 -8.96
CA THR A 50 -11.28 4.88 -10.41
C THR A 50 -10.11 4.02 -10.91
N PRO A 51 -10.16 3.52 -12.16
CA PRO A 51 -9.04 2.78 -12.75
C PRO A 51 -7.72 3.53 -12.66
N GLY A 52 -7.74 4.86 -12.85
CA GLY A 52 -6.54 5.70 -12.70
C GLY A 52 -5.95 5.67 -11.29
N LYS A 53 -6.78 5.75 -10.23
CA LYS A 53 -6.32 5.63 -8.84
C LYS A 53 -5.69 4.27 -8.57
N LEU A 54 -6.28 3.20 -9.09
CA LEU A 54 -5.75 1.83 -8.93
C LEU A 54 -4.42 1.66 -9.66
N LEU A 55 -4.31 2.14 -10.90
CA LEU A 55 -3.07 2.09 -11.68
C LEU A 55 -1.94 2.87 -11.00
N ILE A 56 -2.22 4.08 -10.53
CA ILE A 56 -1.25 4.89 -9.79
C ILE A 56 -0.82 4.18 -8.50
N SER A 57 -1.76 3.61 -7.74
CA SER A 57 -1.45 2.89 -6.50
C SER A 57 -0.59 1.65 -6.76
N GLY A 58 -0.89 0.88 -7.81
CA GLY A 58 -0.08 -0.26 -8.22
C GLY A 58 1.33 0.14 -8.66
N PHE A 59 1.46 1.22 -9.43
CA PHE A 59 2.76 1.76 -9.85
C PHE A 59 3.60 2.23 -8.65
N LEU A 60 2.99 2.94 -7.70
CA LEU A 60 3.67 3.38 -6.48
C LEU A 60 4.12 2.21 -5.61
N PHE A 61 3.34 1.13 -5.55
CA PHE A 61 3.74 -0.10 -4.88
C PHE A 61 5.03 -0.68 -5.50
N VAL A 62 5.12 -0.72 -6.84
CA VAL A 62 6.32 -1.15 -7.53
C VAL A 62 7.52 -0.27 -7.19
N ILE A 63 7.36 1.06 -7.16
CA ILE A 63 8.43 2.00 -6.78
C ILE A 63 8.95 1.75 -5.36
N ILE A 64 8.07 1.41 -4.42
CA ILE A 64 8.46 1.19 -3.02
C ILE A 64 9.32 -0.08 -2.88
N PHE A 65 8.93 -1.18 -3.53
CA PHE A 65 9.52 -2.50 -3.27
C PHE A 65 10.59 -2.93 -4.29
N LEU A 66 10.43 -2.59 -5.57
CA LEU A 66 11.32 -3.07 -6.63
C LEU A 66 12.77 -2.57 -6.49
N PRO A 67 13.05 -1.29 -6.15
CA PRO A 67 14.42 -0.82 -6.04
C PRO A 67 15.22 -1.42 -4.87
N ALA A 68 14.56 -2.07 -3.90
CA ALA A 68 15.25 -2.79 -2.84
C ALA A 68 15.86 -4.11 -3.34
N LEU A 69 15.29 -4.74 -4.38
CA LEU A 69 15.72 -6.05 -4.85
C LEU A 69 17.18 -6.09 -5.30
N PRO A 70 17.69 -5.15 -6.14
CA PRO A 70 19.08 -5.18 -6.57
C PRO A 70 20.07 -5.10 -5.41
N ALA A 71 19.74 -4.33 -4.36
CA ALA A 71 20.58 -4.21 -3.16
C ALA A 71 20.62 -5.50 -2.34
N LEU A 72 19.56 -6.31 -2.40
CA LEU A 72 19.43 -7.56 -1.66
C LEU A 72 20.03 -8.78 -2.39
N ILE A 73 20.34 -8.68 -3.69
CA ILE A 73 20.92 -9.79 -4.48
C ILE A 73 22.24 -10.29 -3.91
N THR A 74 23.04 -9.42 -3.30
CA THR A 74 24.32 -9.80 -2.68
C THR A 74 24.15 -10.66 -1.42
N SER A 75 22.93 -10.73 -0.87
CA SER A 75 22.60 -11.44 0.37
C SER A 75 21.35 -12.31 0.15
N PRO A 76 21.48 -13.53 -0.41
CA PRO A 76 20.34 -14.35 -0.83
C PRO A 76 19.36 -14.67 0.31
N MET A 77 19.86 -14.79 1.55
CA MET A 77 19.02 -14.98 2.73
C MET A 77 18.12 -13.77 3.00
N LEU A 78 18.66 -12.54 2.92
CA LEU A 78 17.90 -11.31 3.11
C LEU A 78 16.90 -11.09 1.97
N LEU A 79 17.29 -11.40 0.74
CA LEU A 79 16.39 -11.38 -0.42
C LEU A 79 15.21 -12.33 -0.22
N LEU A 80 15.47 -13.56 0.23
CA LEU A 80 14.41 -14.54 0.50
C LEU A 80 13.46 -14.06 1.61
N ILE A 81 13.99 -13.58 2.73
CA ILE A 81 13.18 -13.03 3.83
C ILE A 81 12.32 -11.87 3.34
N PHE A 82 12.91 -10.93 2.58
CA PHE A 82 12.20 -9.78 2.04
C PHE A 82 11.04 -10.20 1.12
N LEU A 83 11.27 -11.13 0.20
CA LEU A 83 10.23 -11.64 -0.69
C LEU A 83 9.12 -12.36 0.08
N VAL A 84 9.47 -13.18 1.07
CA VAL A 84 8.50 -13.85 1.94
C VAL A 84 7.66 -12.82 2.69
N CYS A 85 8.28 -11.78 3.25
CA CYS A 85 7.56 -10.70 3.93
C CYS A 85 6.59 -9.96 2.99
N ILE A 86 6.99 -9.65 1.76
CA ILE A 86 6.10 -9.00 0.77
C ILE A 86 4.91 -9.91 0.45
N VAL A 87 5.17 -11.18 0.15
CA VAL A 87 4.12 -12.14 -0.21
C VAL A 87 3.17 -12.34 0.96
N LEU A 88 3.69 -12.55 2.17
CA LEU A 88 2.85 -12.68 3.37
C LEU A 88 2.04 -11.42 3.63
N ALA A 89 2.62 -10.23 3.52
CA ALA A 89 1.89 -8.98 3.68
C ALA A 89 0.74 -8.86 2.66
N ALA A 90 1.00 -9.19 1.39
CA ALA A 90 -0.01 -9.17 0.34
C ALA A 90 -1.12 -10.21 0.61
N VAL A 91 -0.76 -11.45 0.95
CA VAL A 91 -1.70 -12.54 1.24
C VAL A 91 -2.56 -12.20 2.46
N ILE A 92 -1.95 -11.75 3.56
CA ILE A 92 -2.67 -11.36 4.77
C ILE A 92 -3.63 -10.22 4.46
N SER A 93 -3.17 -9.23 3.67
CA SER A 93 -4.01 -8.10 3.26
C SER A 93 -5.22 -8.55 2.45
N VAL A 94 -5.02 -9.35 1.40
CA VAL A 94 -6.09 -9.75 0.48
C VAL A 94 -7.05 -10.77 1.09
N LEU A 95 -6.56 -11.71 1.90
CA LEU A 95 -7.38 -12.81 2.40
C LEU A 95 -8.05 -12.53 3.75
N PHE A 96 -7.44 -11.70 4.61
CA PHE A 96 -7.93 -11.50 5.97
C PHE A 96 -8.33 -10.06 6.24
N LEU A 97 -7.49 -9.09 5.87
CA LEU A 97 -7.77 -7.68 6.18
C LEU A 97 -8.83 -7.08 5.25
N CYS A 98 -8.63 -7.15 3.93
CA CYS A 98 -9.48 -6.51 2.93
C CYS A 98 -10.93 -7.03 2.92
N PRO A 99 -11.20 -8.35 3.05
CA PRO A 99 -12.57 -8.85 3.11
C PRO A 99 -13.32 -8.37 4.37
N GLY A 100 -12.63 -8.23 5.50
CA GLY A 100 -13.21 -7.81 6.77
C GLY A 100 -13.16 -6.31 7.06
N CYS A 101 -12.51 -5.50 6.20
CA CYS A 101 -12.21 -4.11 6.56
C CYS A 101 -13.45 -3.19 6.64
N GLY A 102 -14.60 -3.57 6.04
CA GLY A 102 -15.80 -2.72 6.02
C GLY A 102 -15.76 -1.59 5.00
N ASN A 103 -14.69 -1.47 4.20
CA ASN A 103 -14.66 -0.58 3.05
C ASN A 103 -15.54 -1.14 1.92
N ARG A 104 -16.75 -0.59 1.78
CA ARG A 104 -17.72 -0.97 0.75
C ARG A 104 -17.22 -0.80 -0.69
N PHE A 105 -16.20 0.04 -0.90
CA PHE A 105 -15.60 0.32 -2.20
C PHE A 105 -14.27 -0.41 -2.42
N CYS A 106 -13.82 -1.25 -1.49
CA CYS A 106 -12.51 -1.89 -1.60
C CYS A 106 -12.43 -2.75 -2.87
N PRO A 107 -11.40 -2.56 -3.72
CA PRO A 107 -11.24 -3.37 -4.94
C PRO A 107 -10.91 -4.83 -4.64
N PHE A 108 -10.46 -5.12 -3.42
CA PHE A 108 -10.16 -6.47 -2.94
C PHE A 108 -11.31 -7.06 -2.11
N ARG A 109 -12.45 -6.37 -2.00
CA ARG A 109 -13.64 -6.93 -1.38
C ARG A 109 -14.12 -8.08 -2.26
N LYS A 110 -14.11 -9.30 -1.72
CA LYS A 110 -14.85 -10.40 -2.35
C LYS A 110 -16.33 -10.08 -2.15
N GLU A 111 -17.06 -9.94 -3.25
CA GLU A 111 -18.53 -9.94 -3.20
C GLU A 111 -18.94 -11.24 -2.51
N GLY A 112 -19.64 -11.10 -1.39
CA GLY A 112 -20.40 -12.18 -0.76
C GLY A 112 -21.85 -11.96 -1.14
#